data_AF-G1N6N1-F1
#
_entry.id   AF-G1N6N1-F1
#
_cell.length_a   1.000
_cell.length_b   1.000
_cell.length_c   1.000
_cell.angle_alpha   90.00
_cell.angle_beta   90.00
_cell.angle_gamma   90.00
#
_symmetry.space_group_name_H-M   'P 1'
#
loop_
_entity.id
_entity.type
_entity.pdbx_description
1 polymer ?
#
loop_
_entity_poly.entity_id
_entity_poly.type
_entity_poly.pdbx_seq_one_letter_code
_entity_poly.pdbx_strand_id
1 'polypeptide(L)'
;MKTMKIHEKMTYSVKNKAKEKGFRKALQKEEEEENRKQATDEERLKALQECLSWKIAIKKDYPLEKETFRDYINDRREIFLLEYAIAVKREEIQKLENIAKKEKRKLEKAEYNLEKDIATFDEFLKENHKSSIQALKIAEKESAVKAKKIVEIHAISSQIMSLQSDITRFENSLREYKMYRDFLYQLSPKEWQEEYEKKHEKKLKTASKADKESASEKGHGLTIGMNIRGIDVPISLLSAESLNSSLSSGTRPWLKSLLKPLTTENPNSPEDQESEACSDEDEEPELYFTDPQQLLSIFSEMEEQNFSYLCNFQEIQKEMNELQHIFINTQKRKDRERAQLKEVLLTLKSTVTKLEERTADLKLKVQDFSSEHRADVQDKMLASLRKKVREVYGHCIGESREGMETVEMLAAIEKKLIELLDNLERIPPAKIAEIEKAKKREQRMRLREEKEQQQKQLQEEKLQRALERAQALTQKKTGRRLMFRSSPPARKEKKKHSQEQSDKEKEEILYYFT
;
A
#
# COMPACT_ATOMS: atom_id res chain seq x y z
N MET A 1 86.27 21.80 -4.94
CA MET A 1 86.46 21.45 -3.51
C MET A 1 87.14 20.10 -3.43
N LYS A 2 88.39 20.02 -2.93
CA LYS A 2 89.10 18.73 -2.75
C LYS A 2 88.51 18.00 -1.54
N THR A 3 87.92 16.84 -1.75
CA THR A 3 87.35 15.97 -0.71
C THR A 3 88.47 15.21 0.00
N MET A 4 88.82 15.62 1.22
CA MET A 4 89.75 14.86 2.07
C MET A 4 89.11 13.54 2.52
N LYS A 5 89.92 12.48 2.61
CA LYS A 5 89.46 11.14 3.05
C LYS A 5 89.07 11.18 4.54
N ILE A 6 88.13 10.35 4.97
CA ILE A 6 87.49 10.44 6.30
C ILE A 6 88.50 10.40 7.46
N HIS A 7 89.58 9.63 7.33
CA HIS A 7 90.64 9.54 8.35
C HIS A 7 91.52 10.79 8.46
N GLU A 8 91.47 11.72 7.50
CA GLU A 8 92.23 12.98 7.53
C GLU A 8 91.41 14.14 8.15
N LYS A 9 90.13 13.91 8.49
CA LYS A 9 89.27 14.91 9.11
C LYS A 9 89.54 15.01 10.61
N MET A 10 90.41 15.93 11.00
CA MET A 10 90.64 16.28 12.40
C MET A 10 89.57 17.25 12.92
N THR A 11 89.01 16.99 14.11
CA THR A 11 88.08 17.91 14.78
C THR A 11 88.78 19.23 15.11
N TYR A 12 88.01 20.32 15.20
CA TYR A 12 88.55 21.68 15.47
C TYR A 12 89.45 21.71 16.72
N SER A 13 89.09 20.94 17.75
CA SER A 13 89.91 20.75 18.96
C SER A 13 91.26 20.10 18.68
N VAL A 14 91.33 19.06 17.82
CA VAL A 14 92.58 18.40 17.45
C VAL A 14 93.46 19.30 16.56
N LYS A 15 92.85 20.09 15.67
CA LYS A 15 93.58 21.12 14.89
C LYS A 15 94.19 22.19 15.80
N ASN A 16 93.47 22.67 16.81
CA ASN A 16 94.00 23.65 17.75
C ASN A 16 95.11 23.06 18.62
N LYS A 17 94.96 21.84 19.13
CA LYS A 17 96.02 21.15 19.90
C LYS A 17 97.28 20.86 19.06
N ALA A 18 97.13 20.51 17.77
CA ALA A 18 98.26 20.31 16.87
C ALA A 18 99.01 21.63 16.57
N LYS A 19 98.28 22.73 16.39
CA LYS A 19 98.86 24.08 16.25
C LYS A 19 99.58 24.54 17.51
N GLU A 20 98.98 24.33 18.68
CA GLU A 20 99.57 24.65 19.98
C GLU A 20 100.85 23.83 20.24
N LYS A 21 100.85 22.54 19.88
CA LYS A 21 102.04 21.67 19.96
C LYS A 21 103.14 22.09 18.98
N GLY A 22 102.78 22.59 17.80
CA GLY A 22 103.70 23.19 16.83
C GLY A 22 104.35 24.47 17.37
N PHE A 23 103.54 25.37 17.94
CA PHE A 23 104.02 26.60 18.59
C PHE A 23 104.93 26.32 19.79
N ARG A 24 104.56 25.38 20.68
CA ARG A 24 105.44 24.99 21.79
C ARG A 24 106.78 24.43 21.32
N LYS A 25 106.80 23.58 20.29
CA LYS A 25 108.05 23.05 19.73
C LYS A 25 108.91 24.13 19.06
N ALA A 26 108.29 25.16 18.48
CA ALA A 26 109.02 26.29 17.90
C ALA A 26 109.66 27.14 18.99
N LEU A 27 108.90 27.50 20.04
CA LEU A 27 109.40 28.21 21.22
C LEU A 27 110.54 27.46 21.92
N GLN A 28 110.39 26.14 22.08
CA GLN A 28 111.41 25.31 22.74
C GLN A 28 112.70 25.20 21.91
N LYS A 29 112.59 25.18 20.57
CA LYS A 29 113.75 25.23 19.68
C LYS A 29 114.43 26.60 19.68
N GLU A 30 113.65 27.68 19.75
CA GLU A 30 114.16 29.05 19.85
C GLU A 30 114.92 29.25 21.16
N GLU A 31 114.39 28.73 22.28
CA GLU A 31 115.05 28.74 23.58
C GLU A 31 116.32 27.88 23.61
N GLU A 32 116.31 26.67 23.02
CA GLU A 32 117.52 25.86 22.86
C GLU A 32 118.57 26.53 21.96
N GLU A 33 118.16 27.24 20.92
CA GLU A 33 119.06 27.95 20.02
C GLU A 33 119.66 29.20 20.69
N GLU A 34 118.88 29.94 21.48
CA GLU A 34 119.39 31.03 22.31
C GLU A 34 120.37 30.52 23.38
N ASN A 35 120.07 29.42 24.05
CA ASN A 35 120.98 28.82 25.04
C ASN A 35 122.30 28.36 24.42
N ARG A 36 122.28 27.81 23.20
CA ARG A 36 123.51 27.48 22.46
C ARG A 36 124.31 28.73 22.08
N LYS A 37 123.64 29.80 21.65
CA LYS A 37 124.29 31.09 21.32
C LYS A 37 124.94 31.70 22.57
N GLN A 38 124.24 31.70 23.71
CA GLN A 38 124.78 32.17 24.98
C GLN A 38 126.01 31.36 25.42
N ALA A 39 125.97 30.02 25.34
CA ALA A 39 127.13 29.19 25.68
C ALA A 39 128.33 29.47 24.76
N THR A 40 128.11 29.64 23.46
CA THR A 40 129.19 30.02 22.52
C THR A 40 129.74 31.43 22.77
N ASP A 41 128.89 32.36 23.18
CA ASP A 41 129.31 33.73 23.49
C ASP A 41 130.05 33.81 24.83
N GLU A 42 129.68 33.00 25.82
CA GLU A 42 130.44 32.81 27.06
C GLU A 42 131.82 32.19 26.80
N GLU A 43 131.91 31.15 25.98
CA GLU A 43 133.19 30.56 25.58
C GLU A 43 134.07 31.57 24.81
N ARG A 44 133.48 32.39 23.93
CA ARG A 44 134.16 33.49 23.24
C ARG A 44 134.67 34.55 24.20
N LEU A 45 133.87 34.94 25.20
CA LEU A 45 134.28 35.89 26.24
C LEU A 45 135.44 35.34 27.08
N LYS A 46 135.40 34.05 27.41
CA LYS A 46 136.48 33.36 28.13
C LYS A 46 137.78 33.31 27.32
N ALA A 47 137.68 32.97 26.03
CA ALA A 47 138.81 32.99 25.11
C ALA A 47 139.40 34.40 24.92
N LEU A 48 138.57 35.43 24.85
CA LEU A 48 139.03 36.83 24.81
C LEU A 48 139.72 37.25 26.10
N GLN A 49 139.20 36.81 27.26
CA GLN A 49 139.79 37.10 28.57
C GLN A 49 141.15 36.40 28.75
N GLU A 50 141.29 35.15 28.31
CA GLU A 50 142.57 34.44 28.27
C GLU A 50 143.55 35.09 27.29
N CYS A 51 143.10 35.49 26.10
CA CYS A 51 143.92 36.18 25.10
C CYS A 51 144.41 37.56 25.59
N LEU A 52 143.56 38.32 26.28
CA LEU A 52 143.94 39.58 26.94
C LEU A 52 144.95 39.32 28.07
N SER A 53 144.73 38.29 28.88
CA SER A 53 145.64 37.91 29.96
C SER A 53 147.03 37.50 29.43
N TRP A 54 147.08 36.74 28.32
CA TRP A 54 148.31 36.38 27.62
C TRP A 54 149.00 37.60 26.98
N LYS A 55 148.23 38.52 26.35
CA LYS A 55 148.78 39.79 25.82
C LYS A 55 149.37 40.68 26.92
N ILE A 56 148.74 40.73 28.09
CA ILE A 56 149.24 41.48 29.25
C ILE A 56 150.51 40.82 29.82
N ALA A 57 150.59 39.49 29.83
CA ALA A 57 151.79 38.76 30.26
C ALA A 57 152.97 38.96 29.29
N ILE A 58 152.73 38.90 27.98
CA ILE A 58 153.80 39.07 26.95
C ILE A 58 154.37 40.50 26.97
N LYS A 59 153.55 41.52 27.24
CA LYS A 59 154.04 42.92 27.34
C LYS A 59 154.91 43.20 28.58
N LYS A 60 155.03 42.29 29.55
CA LYS A 60 155.86 42.49 30.75
C LYS A 60 157.34 42.14 30.59
N ASP A 61 157.72 41.35 29.57
CA ASP A 61 159.08 40.79 29.44
C ASP A 61 159.93 41.35 28.25
N TYR A 62 159.58 42.50 27.68
CA TYR A 62 160.46 43.28 26.78
C TYR A 62 160.46 44.78 27.17
N PRO A 63 161.59 45.50 27.08
CA PRO A 63 161.70 46.86 27.60
C PRO A 63 160.84 47.84 26.80
N LEU A 64 160.14 48.75 27.49
CA LEU A 64 159.31 49.81 26.91
C LEU A 64 160.02 50.51 25.73
N GLU A 65 159.61 50.20 24.50
CA GLU A 65 159.76 51.15 23.41
C GLU A 65 158.93 52.37 23.78
N LYS A 66 159.59 53.53 23.83
CA LYS A 66 159.01 54.80 24.24
C LYS A 66 157.81 55.10 23.33
N GLU A 67 156.59 54.88 23.83
CA GLU A 67 155.36 55.36 23.21
C GLU A 67 155.58 56.83 22.84
N THR A 68 155.43 57.15 21.55
CA THR A 68 155.58 58.53 21.11
C THR A 68 154.48 59.33 21.79
N PHE A 69 154.75 60.55 22.26
CA PHE A 69 153.75 61.39 22.96
C PHE A 69 152.40 61.48 22.23
N ARG A 70 152.40 61.31 20.90
CA ARG A 70 151.20 61.24 20.05
C ARG A 70 150.38 59.95 20.22
N ASP A 71 151.02 58.81 20.44
CA ASP A 71 150.36 57.51 20.69
C ASP A 71 149.69 57.54 22.07
N TYR A 72 150.37 58.04 23.10
CA TYR A 72 149.78 58.26 24.43
C TYR A 72 148.54 59.18 24.38
N ILE A 73 148.60 60.25 23.59
CA ILE A 73 147.45 61.14 23.39
C ILE A 73 146.30 60.41 22.69
N ASN A 74 146.60 59.56 21.69
CA ASN A 74 145.58 58.81 20.96
C ASN A 74 144.95 57.72 21.83
N ASP A 75 145.73 56.95 22.57
CA ASP A 75 145.22 55.94 23.50
C ASP A 75 144.34 56.57 24.59
N ARG A 76 144.77 57.73 25.12
CA ARG A 76 143.99 58.47 26.12
C ARG A 76 142.69 59.05 25.54
N ARG A 77 142.67 59.40 24.24
CA ARG A 77 141.45 59.80 23.52
C ARG A 77 140.54 58.61 23.25
N GLU A 78 141.10 57.45 22.88
CA GLU A 78 140.34 56.22 22.65
C GLU A 78 139.69 55.73 23.96
N ILE A 79 140.44 55.74 25.06
CA ILE A 79 139.91 55.47 26.40
C ILE A 79 138.76 56.42 26.72
N PHE A 80 138.93 57.73 26.51
CA PHE A 80 137.86 58.71 26.77
C PHE A 80 136.62 58.48 25.88
N LEU A 81 136.80 58.15 24.59
CA LEU A 81 135.69 57.87 23.67
C LEU A 81 134.94 56.59 24.07
N LEU A 82 135.66 55.55 24.50
CA LEU A 82 135.07 54.33 25.03
C LEU A 82 134.35 54.58 26.35
N GLU A 83 134.94 55.33 27.27
CA GLU A 83 134.30 55.75 28.53
C GLU A 83 133.02 56.56 28.27
N TYR A 84 133.06 57.51 27.34
CA TYR A 84 131.89 58.28 26.91
C TYR A 84 130.82 57.38 26.26
N ALA A 85 131.20 56.48 25.36
CA ALA A 85 130.26 55.56 24.72
C ALA A 85 129.61 54.62 25.75
N ILE A 86 130.38 54.11 26.71
CA ILE A 86 129.87 53.32 27.83
C ILE A 86 128.90 54.15 28.66
N ALA A 87 129.23 55.41 28.98
CA ALA A 87 128.35 56.29 29.74
C ALA A 87 127.01 56.54 29.02
N VAL A 88 127.04 56.86 27.72
CA VAL A 88 125.84 57.05 26.90
C VAL A 88 125.01 55.77 26.82
N LYS A 89 125.64 54.60 26.61
CA LYS A 89 124.93 53.31 26.58
C LYS A 89 124.32 52.96 27.93
N ARG A 90 125.01 53.22 29.04
CA ARG A 90 124.47 53.05 30.39
C ARG A 90 123.24 53.94 30.63
N GLU A 91 123.29 55.19 30.20
CA GLU A 91 122.15 56.10 30.30
C GLU A 91 120.95 55.61 29.46
N GLU A 92 121.20 55.14 28.24
CA GLU A 92 120.14 54.60 27.37
C GLU A 92 119.52 53.30 27.92
N ILE A 93 120.36 52.39 28.44
CA ILE A 93 119.89 51.18 29.14
C ILE A 93 119.01 51.59 30.32
N GLN A 94 119.42 52.58 31.11
CA GLN A 94 118.63 53.06 32.24
C GLN A 94 117.27 53.66 31.80
N LYS A 95 117.21 54.36 30.66
CA LYS A 95 115.95 54.86 30.08
C LYS A 95 115.02 53.71 29.68
N LEU A 96 115.53 52.71 28.95
CA LEU A 96 114.76 51.54 28.54
C LEU A 96 114.29 50.72 29.74
N GLU A 97 115.14 50.52 30.74
CA GLU A 97 114.76 49.89 32.00
C GLU A 97 113.62 50.63 32.69
N ASN A 98 113.68 51.96 32.71
CA ASN A 98 112.62 52.77 33.32
C ASN A 98 111.29 52.65 32.54
N ILE A 99 111.33 52.55 31.21
CA ILE A 99 110.15 52.31 30.37
C ILE A 99 109.60 50.91 30.62
N ALA A 100 110.44 49.88 30.55
CA ALA A 100 110.08 48.49 30.81
C ALA A 100 109.48 48.31 32.21
N LYS A 101 110.07 48.95 33.24
CA LYS A 101 109.53 48.98 34.61
C LYS A 101 108.17 49.68 34.69
N LYS A 102 107.92 50.73 33.90
CA LYS A 102 106.61 51.40 33.84
C LYS A 102 105.57 50.54 33.14
N GLU A 103 105.93 49.89 32.04
CA GLU A 103 105.04 49.02 31.26
C GLU A 103 104.69 47.75 32.04
N LYS A 104 105.68 47.10 32.67
CA LYS A 104 105.47 45.95 33.56
C LYS A 104 104.47 46.27 34.66
N ARG A 105 104.59 47.43 35.33
CA ARG A 105 103.62 47.87 36.34
C ARG A 105 102.21 48.12 35.79
N LYS A 106 102.07 48.54 34.51
CA LYS A 106 100.76 48.70 33.88
C LYS A 106 100.14 47.34 33.57
N LEU A 107 100.95 46.41 33.07
CA LEU A 107 100.54 45.05 32.76
C LEU A 107 100.13 44.30 34.03
N GLU A 108 100.93 44.37 35.10
CA GLU A 108 100.59 43.80 36.42
C GLU A 108 99.26 44.35 36.95
N LYS A 109 98.98 45.64 36.79
CA LYS A 109 97.69 46.23 37.17
C LYS A 109 96.53 45.72 36.31
N ALA A 110 96.75 45.55 35.00
CA ALA A 110 95.73 45.03 34.10
C ALA A 110 95.42 43.56 34.38
N GLU A 111 96.46 42.74 34.62
CA GLU A 111 96.31 41.34 35.04
C GLU A 111 95.55 41.24 36.35
N TYR A 112 95.92 42.03 37.36
CA TYR A 112 95.22 42.08 38.64
C TYR A 112 93.73 42.45 38.49
N ASN A 113 93.41 43.44 37.66
CA ASN A 113 92.02 43.82 37.41
C ASN A 113 91.26 42.70 36.69
N LEU A 114 91.86 42.05 35.70
CA LEU A 114 91.23 40.95 34.97
C LEU A 114 90.98 39.75 35.89
N GLU A 115 91.92 39.42 36.77
CA GLU A 115 91.76 38.36 37.77
C GLU A 115 90.60 38.68 38.73
N LYS A 116 90.47 39.94 39.16
CA LYS A 116 89.32 40.40 39.94
C LYS A 116 88.02 40.28 39.17
N ASP A 117 87.98 40.69 37.90
CA ASP A 117 86.78 40.60 37.07
C ASP A 117 86.35 39.14 36.86
N ILE A 118 87.30 38.22 36.59
CA ILE A 118 87.05 36.78 36.51
C ILE A 118 86.43 36.27 37.81
N ALA A 119 86.99 36.64 38.97
CA ALA A 119 86.46 36.22 40.26
C ALA A 119 85.02 36.74 40.49
N THR A 120 84.74 38.00 40.16
CA THR A 120 83.38 38.56 40.28
C THR A 120 82.39 37.90 39.31
N PHE A 121 82.84 37.54 38.11
CA PHE A 121 81.99 36.86 37.13
C PHE A 121 81.67 35.42 37.55
N ASP A 122 82.65 34.69 38.09
CA ASP A 122 82.44 33.36 38.65
C ASP A 122 81.47 33.40 39.84
N GLU A 123 81.58 34.42 40.70
CA GLU A 123 80.62 34.65 41.79
C GLU A 123 79.21 34.94 41.25
N PHE A 124 79.09 35.77 40.21
CA PHE A 124 77.83 36.05 39.53
C PHE A 124 77.21 34.78 38.92
N LEU A 125 78.01 33.93 38.25
CA LEU A 125 77.54 32.67 37.69
C LEU A 125 77.05 31.71 38.78
N LYS A 126 77.75 31.64 39.91
CA LYS A 126 77.33 30.82 41.07
C LYS A 126 76.00 31.31 41.64
N GLU A 127 75.84 32.61 41.83
CA GLU A 127 74.60 33.17 42.39
C GLU A 127 73.44 33.05 41.40
N ASN A 128 73.66 33.27 40.10
CA ASN A 128 72.64 33.06 39.07
C ASN A 128 72.21 31.58 39.00
N HIS A 129 73.18 30.66 38.99
CA HIS A 129 72.88 29.23 38.99
C HIS A 129 72.08 28.82 40.24
N LYS A 130 72.46 29.33 41.41
CA LYS A 130 71.74 29.10 42.67
C LYS A 130 70.32 29.68 42.61
N SER A 131 70.16 30.89 42.09
CA SER A 131 68.85 31.54 41.91
C SER A 131 67.96 30.77 40.94
N SER A 132 68.50 30.33 39.80
CA SER A 132 67.80 29.51 38.80
C SER A 132 67.34 28.17 39.39
N ILE A 133 68.22 27.48 40.14
CA ILE A 133 67.85 26.24 40.84
C ILE A 133 66.76 26.50 41.88
N GLN A 134 66.84 27.60 42.61
CA GLN A 134 65.80 27.95 43.59
C GLN A 134 64.46 28.22 42.90
N ALA A 135 64.43 28.97 41.80
CA ALA A 135 63.23 29.21 41.01
C ALA A 135 62.63 27.90 40.46
N LEU A 136 63.47 26.99 39.95
CA LEU A 136 63.04 25.68 39.47
C LEU A 136 62.45 24.84 40.61
N LYS A 137 63.11 24.80 41.77
CA LYS A 137 62.59 24.09 42.95
C LYS A 137 61.25 24.65 43.43
N ILE A 138 61.06 25.97 43.37
CA ILE A 138 59.77 26.59 43.72
C ILE A 138 58.70 26.17 42.72
N ALA A 139 58.99 26.27 41.41
CA ALA A 139 58.07 25.86 40.36
C ALA A 139 57.70 24.37 40.43
N GLU A 140 58.65 23.48 40.75
CA GLU A 140 58.37 22.05 40.97
C GLU A 140 57.45 21.82 42.17
N LYS A 141 57.69 22.51 43.30
CA LYS A 141 56.81 22.42 44.47
C LYS A 141 55.41 22.91 44.16
N GLU A 142 55.28 24.04 43.49
CA GLU A 142 53.98 24.59 43.07
C GLU A 142 53.25 23.66 42.09
N SER A 143 53.97 23.10 41.11
CA SER A 143 53.43 22.12 40.17
C SER A 143 52.96 20.84 40.88
N ALA A 144 53.71 20.36 41.87
CA ALA A 144 53.31 19.22 42.68
C ALA A 144 52.06 19.50 43.53
N VAL A 145 51.94 20.70 44.11
CA VAL A 145 50.73 21.14 44.83
C VAL A 145 49.54 21.23 43.88
N LYS A 146 49.72 21.81 42.70
CA LYS A 146 48.69 21.88 41.65
C LYS A 146 48.22 20.48 41.23
N ALA A 147 49.14 19.54 41.01
CA ALA A 147 48.81 18.17 40.65
C ALA A 147 47.95 17.49 41.73
N LYS A 148 48.27 17.67 43.02
CA LYS A 148 47.44 17.18 44.13
C LYS A 148 46.04 17.78 44.11
N LYS A 149 45.91 19.09 43.87
CA LYS A 149 44.60 19.76 43.77
C LYS A 149 43.79 19.30 42.56
N ILE A 150 44.41 19.00 41.43
CA ILE A 150 43.72 18.42 40.27
C ILE A 150 43.12 17.05 40.61
N VAL A 151 43.84 16.21 41.34
CA VAL A 151 43.33 14.90 41.78
C VAL A 151 42.15 15.07 42.75
N GLU A 152 42.24 16.00 43.71
CA GLU A 152 41.12 16.33 44.61
C GLU A 152 39.89 16.83 43.84
N ILE A 153 40.07 17.72 42.87
CA ILE A 153 38.97 18.21 42.00
C ILE A 153 38.34 17.04 41.24
N HIS A 154 39.14 16.17 40.64
CA HIS A 154 38.61 15.03 39.90
C HIS A 154 37.82 14.06 40.80
N ALA A 155 38.29 13.84 42.03
CA ALA A 155 37.59 13.02 43.01
C ALA A 155 36.23 13.64 43.40
N ILE A 156 36.19 14.95 43.67
CA ILE A 156 34.94 15.67 43.97
C ILE A 156 34.00 15.65 42.75
N SER A 157 34.51 15.89 41.54
CA SER A 157 33.71 15.83 40.32
C SER A 157 33.09 14.44 40.10
N SER A 158 33.82 13.37 40.42
CA SER A 158 33.29 12.00 40.37
C SER A 158 32.17 11.78 41.39
N GLN A 159 32.29 12.33 42.61
CA GLN A 159 31.22 12.29 43.62
C GLN A 159 29.99 13.10 43.19
N ILE A 160 30.19 14.26 42.56
CA ILE A 160 29.09 15.05 42.01
C ILE A 160 28.34 14.25 40.94
N MET A 161 29.07 13.61 40.03
CA MET A 161 28.45 12.78 38.99
C MET A 161 27.68 11.60 39.58
N SER A 162 28.21 10.92 40.60
CA SER A 162 27.48 9.83 41.26
C SER A 162 26.21 10.34 41.95
N LEU A 163 26.29 11.46 42.67
CA LEU A 163 25.12 12.07 43.31
C LEU A 163 24.08 12.55 42.28
N GLN A 164 24.50 13.12 41.16
CA GLN A 164 23.58 13.48 40.06
C GLN A 164 22.91 12.23 39.47
N SER A 165 23.65 11.14 39.30
CA SER A 165 23.06 9.87 38.85
C SER A 165 22.07 9.29 39.88
N ASP A 166 22.34 9.45 41.17
CA ASP A 166 21.43 9.04 42.23
C ASP A 166 20.17 9.92 42.25
N ILE A 167 20.32 11.24 42.15
CA ILE A 167 19.20 12.20 42.06
C ILE A 167 18.29 11.83 40.89
N THR A 168 18.84 11.68 39.69
CA THR A 168 18.04 11.30 38.51
C THR A 168 17.36 9.93 38.67
N ARG A 169 18.02 8.96 39.30
CA ARG A 169 17.39 7.68 39.66
C ARG A 169 16.20 7.89 40.60
N PHE A 170 16.38 8.67 41.66
CA PHE A 170 15.32 8.95 42.62
C PHE A 170 14.18 9.78 42.03
N GLU A 171 14.46 10.75 41.15
CA GLU A 171 13.45 11.51 40.41
C GLU A 171 12.60 10.61 39.51
N ASN A 172 13.23 9.64 38.83
CA ASN A 172 12.50 8.67 38.01
C ASN A 172 11.63 7.76 38.89
N SER A 173 12.15 7.23 40.00
CA SER A 173 11.35 6.45 40.95
C SER A 173 10.21 7.25 41.55
N LEU A 174 10.43 8.53 41.89
CA LEU A 174 9.38 9.42 42.38
C LEU A 174 8.30 9.65 41.32
N ARG A 175 8.67 9.81 40.05
CA ARG A 175 7.72 9.91 38.94
C ARG A 175 6.88 8.64 38.82
N GLU A 176 7.49 7.47 38.88
CA GLU A 176 6.78 6.18 38.88
C GLU A 176 5.82 6.05 40.05
N TYR A 177 6.25 6.38 41.28
CA TYR A 177 5.38 6.36 42.44
C TYR A 177 4.24 7.39 42.37
N LYS A 178 4.47 8.58 41.81
CA LYS A 178 3.40 9.55 41.54
C LYS A 178 2.39 8.99 40.54
N MET A 179 2.85 8.35 39.46
CA MET A 179 1.96 7.68 38.50
C MET A 179 1.13 6.58 39.19
N TYR A 180 1.75 5.77 40.06
CA TYR A 180 1.02 4.74 40.81
C TYR A 180 0.03 5.33 41.80
N ARG A 181 0.40 6.40 42.52
CA ARG A 181 -0.49 7.14 43.42
C ARG A 181 -1.71 7.66 42.67
N ASP A 182 -1.50 8.35 41.56
CA ASP A 182 -2.57 8.96 40.76
C ASP A 182 -3.48 7.88 40.16
N PHE A 183 -2.90 6.75 39.73
CA PHE A 183 -3.65 5.60 39.26
C PHE A 183 -4.51 4.96 40.36
N LEU A 184 -3.95 4.74 41.55
CA LEU A 184 -4.70 4.22 42.70
C LEU A 184 -5.80 5.19 43.14
N TYR A 185 -5.54 6.50 43.08
CA TYR A 185 -6.56 7.51 43.32
C TYR A 185 -7.72 7.36 42.34
N GLN A 186 -7.45 7.30 41.03
CA GLN A 186 -8.48 7.14 39.98
C GLN A 186 -9.32 5.87 40.12
N LEU A 187 -8.72 4.77 40.57
CA LEU A 187 -9.44 3.52 40.82
C LEU A 187 -10.22 3.51 42.14
N SER A 188 -9.90 4.40 43.08
CA SER A 188 -10.61 4.48 44.34
C SER A 188 -12.06 4.92 44.11
N PRO A 189 -13.04 4.38 44.85
CA PRO A 189 -14.43 4.77 44.71
C PRO A 189 -14.64 6.28 44.89
N LYS A 190 -15.55 6.88 44.12
CA LYS A 190 -15.85 8.32 44.18
C LYS A 190 -16.27 8.79 45.56
N GLU A 191 -16.99 7.95 46.30
CA GLU A 191 -17.40 8.22 47.69
C GLU A 191 -16.18 8.45 48.59
N TRP A 192 -15.14 7.63 48.43
CA TRP A 192 -13.90 7.76 49.19
C TRP A 192 -13.05 8.94 48.69
N GLN A 193 -12.98 9.18 47.37
CA GLN A 193 -12.28 10.34 46.80
C GLN A 193 -12.85 11.66 47.35
N GLU A 194 -14.18 11.81 47.37
CA GLU A 194 -14.82 13.01 47.89
C GLU A 194 -14.59 13.20 49.39
N GLU A 195 -14.58 12.13 50.19
CA GLU A 195 -14.25 12.19 51.61
C GLU A 195 -12.79 12.58 51.83
N TYR A 196 -11.88 12.01 51.04
CA TYR A 196 -10.46 12.31 51.06
C TYR A 196 -10.20 13.78 50.71
N GLU A 197 -10.79 14.30 49.62
CA GLU A 197 -10.70 15.71 49.23
C GLU A 197 -11.28 16.64 50.32
N LYS A 198 -12.44 16.30 50.91
CA LYS A 198 -13.03 17.08 52.01
C LYS A 198 -12.13 17.09 53.26
N LYS A 199 -11.47 15.98 53.58
CA LYS A 199 -10.48 15.93 54.68
C LYS A 199 -9.25 16.78 54.35
N HIS A 200 -8.71 16.63 53.15
CA HIS A 200 -7.51 17.36 52.70
C HIS A 200 -7.75 18.87 52.62
N GLU A 201 -8.91 19.30 52.11
CA GLU A 201 -9.31 20.70 52.05
C GLU A 201 -9.52 21.30 53.45
N LYS A 202 -10.06 20.53 54.39
CA LYS A 202 -10.15 20.93 55.81
C LYS A 202 -8.77 21.10 56.43
N LYS A 203 -7.83 20.17 56.16
CA LYS A 203 -6.43 20.22 56.63
C LYS A 203 -5.68 21.43 56.07
N LEU A 204 -5.82 21.73 54.78
CA LEU A 204 -5.24 22.92 54.15
C LEU A 204 -5.79 24.23 54.74
N LYS A 205 -7.09 24.25 55.08
CA LYS A 205 -7.74 25.39 55.75
C LYS A 205 -7.31 25.57 57.22
N THR A 206 -6.86 24.51 57.89
CA THR A 206 -6.28 24.60 59.24
C THR A 206 -4.79 24.97 59.22
N ALA A 207 -4.00 24.45 58.28
CA ALA A 207 -2.59 24.80 58.13
C ALA A 207 -2.38 26.27 57.74
N SER A 208 -3.17 26.78 56.77
CA SER A 208 -3.15 28.20 56.37
C SER A 208 -3.60 29.18 57.47
N LYS A 209 -4.26 28.71 58.54
CA LYS A 209 -4.56 29.52 59.73
C LYS A 209 -3.40 29.52 60.73
N ALA A 210 -2.62 28.44 60.82
CA ALA A 210 -1.44 28.35 61.68
C ALA A 210 -0.25 29.16 61.13
N ASP A 211 -0.06 29.19 59.80
CA ASP A 211 1.05 29.94 59.17
C ASP A 211 0.88 31.47 59.18
N LYS A 212 -0.29 31.99 59.56
CA LYS A 212 -0.49 33.44 59.78
C LYS A 212 -0.01 33.94 61.14
N GLU A 213 0.29 33.05 62.09
CA GLU A 213 0.83 33.42 63.41
C GLU A 213 2.35 33.28 63.53
N SER A 214 3.05 32.70 62.54
CA SER A 214 4.51 32.45 62.58
C SER A 214 5.35 33.31 61.62
N ALA A 215 4.75 34.21 60.84
CA ALA A 215 5.47 35.09 59.91
C ALA A 215 5.88 36.44 60.54
N SER A 216 6.76 36.40 61.56
CA SER A 216 7.55 37.56 61.96
C SER A 216 8.87 37.14 62.61
N GLU A 217 9.82 36.65 61.82
CA GLU A 217 11.24 36.88 62.11
C GLU A 217 12.13 36.66 60.87
N LYS A 218 13.10 37.56 60.73
CA LYS A 218 13.93 37.77 59.53
C LYS A 218 14.97 36.67 59.34
N GLY A 219 15.23 36.29 58.10
CA GLY A 219 16.43 35.55 57.70
C GLY A 219 16.90 35.97 56.31
N HIS A 220 18.03 36.70 56.24
CA HIS A 220 18.69 37.12 55.01
C HIS A 220 19.29 35.91 54.28
N GLY A 221 18.73 35.56 53.11
CA GLY A 221 19.34 34.62 52.16
C GLY A 221 20.22 35.36 51.16
N LEU A 222 21.54 35.24 51.31
CA LEU A 222 22.54 35.76 50.38
C LEU A 222 22.50 34.92 49.09
N THR A 223 22.03 35.50 47.99
CA THR A 223 22.14 34.92 46.65
C THR A 223 23.58 35.04 46.16
N ILE A 224 24.37 33.97 46.27
CA ILE A 224 25.64 33.84 45.53
C ILE A 224 25.31 33.24 44.17
N GLY A 225 25.06 34.11 43.19
CA GLY A 225 25.04 33.75 41.78
C GLY A 225 26.48 33.60 41.26
N MET A 226 26.96 32.37 41.11
CA MET A 226 28.17 32.10 40.33
C MET A 226 27.80 31.87 38.87
N ASN A 227 27.80 32.96 38.10
CA ASN A 227 27.87 32.92 36.64
C ASN A 227 29.25 32.39 36.21
N ILE A 228 29.32 31.16 35.69
CA ILE A 228 30.45 30.70 34.88
C ILE A 228 29.99 30.69 33.43
N ARG A 229 30.25 31.80 32.73
CA ARG A 229 30.10 31.91 31.29
C ARG A 229 31.49 31.85 30.65
N GLY A 230 31.71 30.86 29.78
CA GLY A 230 32.67 30.94 28.69
C GLY A 230 33.95 30.11 28.84
N ILE A 231 33.91 28.85 28.41
CA ILE A 231 35.01 28.23 27.66
C ILE A 231 34.37 27.42 26.51
N ASP A 232 34.30 28.04 25.34
CA ASP A 232 34.03 27.37 24.06
C ASP A 232 35.32 26.70 23.57
N VAL A 233 35.34 25.36 23.48
CA VAL A 233 36.10 24.66 22.42
C VAL A 233 35.27 23.43 21.98
N PRO A 234 34.97 23.28 20.68
CA PRO A 234 34.03 22.29 20.16
C PRO A 234 34.72 20.96 19.85
N ILE A 235 34.08 19.84 20.19
CA ILE A 235 34.35 18.54 19.54
C ILE A 235 33.01 17.89 19.21
N SER A 236 32.54 18.20 18.01
CA SER A 236 31.54 17.44 17.27
C SER A 236 32.25 16.31 16.55
N LEU A 237 31.97 15.05 16.93
CA LEU A 237 31.92 13.86 16.07
C LEU A 237 31.98 12.63 16.99
N LEU A 238 30.87 11.91 17.11
CA LEU A 238 30.79 10.51 16.71
C LEU A 238 29.33 10.05 16.86
N SER A 239 28.83 9.52 15.75
CA SER A 239 27.45 9.23 15.41
C SER A 239 26.74 8.26 16.37
N ALA A 240 25.51 8.59 16.73
CA ALA A 240 24.50 7.63 17.14
C ALA A 240 23.66 7.26 15.92
N GLU A 241 24.12 6.25 15.19
CA GLU A 241 23.37 5.59 14.13
C GLU A 241 22.85 4.25 14.68
N SER A 242 21.60 3.93 14.35
CA SER A 242 20.96 2.61 14.46
C SER A 242 20.48 2.19 15.86
N LEU A 243 19.17 2.34 16.11
CA LEU A 243 18.24 1.23 16.34
C LEU A 243 16.79 1.71 16.07
N ASN A 244 16.45 1.82 14.79
CA ASN A 244 15.06 1.88 14.33
C ASN A 244 14.79 0.69 13.41
N SER A 245 14.03 -0.28 13.93
CA SER A 245 13.25 -1.34 13.28
C SER A 245 13.20 -2.50 14.29
N SER A 246 12.09 -3.13 14.62
CA SER A 246 10.79 -3.24 13.97
C SER A 246 9.83 -3.82 15.01
N LEU A 247 8.63 -3.26 15.17
CA LEU A 247 7.48 -4.07 15.58
C LEU A 247 6.28 -3.69 14.72
N SER A 248 5.94 -4.64 13.85
CA SER A 248 4.87 -4.58 12.88
C SER A 248 3.50 -4.52 13.55
N SER A 249 2.67 -3.65 13.00
CA SER A 249 1.21 -3.78 12.80
C SER A 249 0.46 -4.85 13.62
N GLY A 250 -0.41 -4.38 14.53
CA GLY A 250 -1.53 -5.21 14.99
C GLY A 250 -2.04 -4.89 16.38
N THR A 251 -2.34 -3.63 16.69
CA THR A 251 -3.02 -3.32 17.96
C THR A 251 -3.97 -2.14 17.81
N ARG A 252 -5.16 -2.34 18.38
CA ARG A 252 -6.43 -1.66 18.09
C ARG A 252 -6.37 -0.14 18.35
N PRO A 253 -7.16 0.68 17.63
CA PRO A 253 -7.14 2.15 17.73
C PRO A 253 -7.47 2.74 19.12
N TRP A 254 -8.04 1.94 20.02
CA TRP A 254 -8.55 2.41 21.32
C TRP A 254 -7.43 2.74 22.33
N LEU A 255 -6.34 1.95 22.37
CA LEU A 255 -5.21 2.20 23.28
C LEU A 255 -4.43 3.48 22.93
N LYS A 256 -4.50 3.96 21.69
CA LYS A 256 -3.90 5.25 21.29
C LYS A 256 -4.69 6.46 21.80
N SER A 257 -5.95 6.28 22.22
CA SER A 257 -6.77 7.37 22.78
C SER A 257 -6.52 7.60 24.27
N LEU A 258 -6.17 6.54 25.00
CA LEU A 258 -5.84 6.61 26.44
C LEU A 258 -4.40 7.07 26.70
N LEU A 259 -3.48 6.88 25.75
CA LEU A 259 -2.08 7.33 25.84
C LEU A 259 -1.85 8.76 25.34
N LYS A 260 -2.88 9.41 24.81
CA LYS A 260 -2.77 10.75 24.19
C LYS A 260 -2.70 11.94 25.16
N PRO A 261 -3.15 11.86 26.43
CA PRO A 261 -2.86 12.92 27.40
C PRO A 261 -1.40 12.91 27.90
N LEU A 262 -0.65 11.81 27.72
CA LEU A 262 0.61 11.60 28.46
C LEU A 262 1.92 11.90 27.71
N THR A 263 1.87 12.42 26.49
CA THR A 263 3.08 12.61 25.66
C THR A 263 3.19 13.96 24.93
N THR A 264 2.36 14.95 25.29
CA THR A 264 2.49 16.30 24.73
C THR A 264 2.84 17.30 25.83
N GLU A 265 4.07 17.22 26.34
CA GLU A 265 4.71 18.42 26.89
C GLU A 265 6.14 18.54 26.36
N ASN A 266 6.30 19.63 25.61
CA ASN A 266 7.54 20.18 25.10
C ASN A 266 8.38 20.67 26.30
N PRO A 267 9.66 20.30 26.47
CA PRO A 267 10.39 20.50 27.72
C PRO A 267 10.96 21.92 27.89
N ASN A 268 10.20 22.96 27.53
CA ASN A 268 10.61 24.36 27.69
C ASN A 268 9.39 25.24 28.01
N SER A 269 8.91 25.17 29.25
CA SER A 269 8.13 26.23 29.89
C SER A 269 8.40 26.19 31.41
N PRO A 270 8.76 27.31 32.06
CA PRO A 270 8.99 27.34 33.51
C PRO A 270 7.73 27.79 34.25
N GLU A 271 6.66 27.02 34.14
CA GLU A 271 5.38 27.16 34.87
C GLU A 271 4.86 25.71 34.91
N ASP A 272 4.96 24.91 35.97
CA ASP A 272 4.43 25.10 37.31
C ASP A 272 5.34 24.43 38.37
N GLN A 273 5.94 25.25 39.24
CA GLN A 273 6.29 24.77 40.57
C GLN A 273 5.02 24.84 41.41
N GLU A 274 4.18 23.81 41.32
CA GLU A 274 3.33 23.48 42.47
C GLU A 274 4.30 23.12 43.61
N SER A 275 4.58 24.11 44.44
CA SER A 275 5.10 23.88 45.77
C SER A 275 4.04 23.09 46.54
N GLU A 276 4.08 21.76 46.42
CA GLU A 276 3.70 20.92 47.56
C GLU A 276 4.66 21.35 48.68
N ALA A 277 4.17 22.27 49.51
CA ALA A 277 4.76 22.54 50.79
C ALA A 277 4.81 21.18 51.50
N CYS A 278 6.03 20.67 51.72
CA CYS A 278 6.27 19.47 52.50
C CYS A 278 5.79 19.76 53.93
N SER A 279 4.51 19.53 54.17
CA SER A 279 3.86 19.65 55.47
C SER A 279 3.94 18.28 56.12
N ASP A 280 4.79 18.18 57.14
CA ASP A 280 4.97 17.09 58.10
C ASP A 280 5.20 15.66 57.53
N GLU A 281 6.43 15.18 57.68
CA GLU A 281 6.90 13.83 57.29
C GLU A 281 6.33 12.66 58.12
N ASP A 282 5.29 12.86 58.93
CA ASP A 282 4.81 11.82 59.88
C ASP A 282 3.36 11.35 59.67
N GLU A 283 2.61 11.86 58.68
CA GLU A 283 1.27 11.33 58.36
C GLU A 283 1.37 10.21 57.31
N GLU A 284 1.10 8.98 57.72
CA GLU A 284 1.00 7.82 56.83
C GLU A 284 -0.08 8.09 55.76
N PRO A 285 0.24 7.97 54.46
CA PRO A 285 -0.71 8.31 53.40
C PRO A 285 -1.96 7.42 53.49
N GLU A 286 -3.13 8.03 53.70
CA GLU A 286 -4.42 7.31 53.70
C GLU A 286 -4.68 6.76 52.29
N LEU A 287 -4.45 5.47 52.09
CA LEU A 287 -4.77 4.75 50.85
C LEU A 287 -6.10 4.00 50.99
N TYR A 288 -6.92 4.00 49.94
CA TYR A 288 -8.13 3.17 49.88
C TYR A 288 -7.76 1.67 49.81
N PHE A 289 -6.76 1.34 48.98
CA PHE A 289 -6.30 -0.03 48.79
C PHE A 289 -5.21 -0.38 49.80
N THR A 290 -5.50 -1.37 50.66
CA THR A 290 -4.60 -1.83 51.72
C THR A 290 -3.93 -3.16 51.40
N ASP A 291 -4.52 -3.97 50.52
CA ASP A 291 -3.97 -5.23 50.04
C ASP A 291 -3.91 -5.23 48.50
N PRO A 292 -2.75 -5.53 47.87
CA PRO A 292 -2.64 -5.64 46.41
C PRO A 292 -3.64 -6.63 45.77
N GLN A 293 -4.15 -7.62 46.51
CA GLN A 293 -5.19 -8.53 45.99
C GLN A 293 -6.49 -7.80 45.63
N GLN A 294 -6.81 -6.70 46.31
CA GLN A 294 -8.01 -5.89 46.02
C GLN A 294 -7.95 -5.30 44.61
N LEU A 295 -6.78 -4.79 44.23
CA LEU A 295 -6.55 -4.22 42.90
C LEU A 295 -6.60 -5.30 41.81
N LEU A 296 -6.01 -6.47 42.07
CA LEU A 296 -6.08 -7.61 41.15
C LEU A 296 -7.51 -8.09 40.95
N SER A 297 -8.32 -8.14 42.01
CA SER A 297 -9.74 -8.48 41.93
C SER A 297 -10.51 -7.48 41.06
N ILE A 298 -10.25 -6.17 41.21
CA ILE A 298 -10.88 -5.13 40.38
C ILE A 298 -10.48 -5.29 38.92
N PHE A 299 -9.20 -5.60 38.64
CA PHE A 299 -8.77 -5.86 37.28
C PHE A 299 -9.44 -7.11 36.69
N SER A 300 -9.52 -8.22 37.44
CA SER A 300 -10.23 -9.41 36.99
C SER A 300 -11.70 -9.14 36.73
N GLU A 301 -12.38 -8.39 37.61
CA GLU A 301 -13.78 -7.99 37.38
C GLU A 301 -13.91 -7.10 36.13
N MET A 302 -13.01 -6.13 35.95
CA MET A 302 -13.00 -5.28 34.76
C MET A 302 -12.72 -6.07 33.47
N GLU A 303 -11.83 -7.07 33.53
CA GLU A 303 -11.55 -8.00 32.44
C GLU A 303 -12.77 -8.86 32.11
N GLU A 304 -13.46 -9.40 33.12
CA GLU A 304 -14.69 -10.16 32.97
C GLU A 304 -15.81 -9.30 32.36
N GLN A 305 -15.99 -8.06 32.84
CA GLN A 305 -16.95 -7.11 32.28
C GLN A 305 -16.60 -6.77 30.82
N ASN A 306 -15.34 -6.48 30.52
CA ASN A 306 -14.87 -6.22 29.17
C ASN A 306 -15.10 -7.42 28.25
N PHE A 307 -14.87 -8.63 28.75
CA PHE A 307 -15.15 -9.87 28.04
C PHE A 307 -16.65 -10.03 27.78
N SER A 308 -17.50 -9.76 28.79
CA SER A 308 -18.96 -9.77 28.65
C SER A 308 -19.42 -8.76 27.59
N TYR A 309 -18.93 -7.52 27.61
CA TYR A 309 -19.25 -6.52 26.58
C TYR A 309 -18.78 -6.97 25.18
N LEU A 310 -17.61 -7.59 25.08
CA LEU A 310 -17.11 -8.12 23.81
C LEU A 310 -17.99 -9.26 23.28
N CYS A 311 -18.41 -10.18 24.15
CA CYS A 311 -19.33 -11.25 23.81
C CYS A 311 -20.69 -10.70 23.35
N ASN A 312 -21.28 -9.80 24.13
CA ASN A 312 -22.55 -9.14 23.80
C ASN A 312 -22.44 -8.40 22.45
N PHE A 313 -21.34 -7.69 22.20
CA PHE A 313 -21.09 -7.03 20.92
C PHE A 313 -21.05 -8.04 19.77
N GLN A 314 -20.36 -9.18 19.94
CA GLN A 314 -20.29 -10.21 18.92
C GLN A 314 -21.65 -10.89 18.67
N GLU A 315 -22.44 -11.12 19.71
CA GLU A 315 -23.79 -11.67 19.59
C GLU A 315 -24.72 -10.72 18.83
N ILE A 316 -24.78 -9.46 19.24
CA ILE A 316 -25.55 -8.42 18.55
C ILE A 316 -25.10 -8.29 17.08
N GLN A 317 -23.80 -8.37 16.82
CA GLN A 317 -23.28 -8.33 15.45
C GLN A 317 -23.74 -9.55 14.62
N LYS A 318 -23.77 -10.75 15.21
CA LYS A 318 -24.29 -11.96 14.55
C LYS A 318 -25.78 -11.81 14.25
N GLU A 319 -26.58 -11.40 15.23
CA GLU A 319 -28.01 -11.16 15.06
C GLU A 319 -28.30 -10.12 13.97
N MET A 320 -27.55 -9.01 13.96
CA MET A 320 -27.66 -7.99 12.92
C MET A 320 -27.34 -8.55 11.52
N ASN A 321 -26.27 -9.34 11.40
CA ASN A 321 -25.90 -9.96 10.13
C ASN A 321 -26.98 -10.96 9.65
N GLU A 322 -27.57 -11.73 10.57
CA GLU A 322 -28.68 -12.63 10.27
C GLU A 322 -29.93 -11.87 9.80
N LEU A 323 -30.31 -10.80 10.51
CA LEU A 323 -31.42 -9.92 10.12
C LEU A 323 -31.17 -9.27 8.75
N GLN A 324 -29.94 -8.82 8.48
CA GLN A 324 -29.56 -8.28 7.18
C GLN A 324 -29.71 -9.33 6.07
N HIS A 325 -29.26 -10.57 6.32
CA HIS A 325 -29.40 -11.66 5.36
C HIS A 325 -30.87 -12.02 5.10
N ILE A 326 -31.70 -12.09 6.15
CA ILE A 326 -33.15 -12.29 6.04
C ILE A 326 -33.76 -11.16 5.22
N PHE A 327 -33.45 -9.90 5.53
CA PHE A 327 -33.95 -8.74 4.80
C PHE A 327 -33.62 -8.81 3.30
N ILE A 328 -32.35 -9.09 2.95
CA ILE A 328 -31.91 -9.22 1.55
C ILE A 328 -32.68 -10.34 0.84
N ASN A 329 -32.88 -11.49 1.50
CA ASN A 329 -33.59 -12.62 0.91
C ASN A 329 -35.09 -12.34 0.73
N THR A 330 -35.74 -11.73 1.72
CA THR A 330 -37.14 -11.31 1.64
C THR A 330 -37.33 -10.26 0.55
N GLN A 331 -36.41 -9.29 0.44
CA GLN A 331 -36.43 -8.29 -0.62
C GLN A 331 -36.33 -8.96 -2.00
N LYS A 332 -35.36 -9.85 -2.20
CA LYS A 332 -35.23 -10.65 -3.44
C LYS A 332 -36.50 -11.44 -3.76
N ARG A 333 -37.14 -12.06 -2.76
CA ARG A 333 -38.41 -12.78 -2.94
C ARG A 333 -39.52 -11.84 -3.40
N LYS A 334 -39.72 -10.71 -2.72
CA LYS A 334 -40.74 -9.71 -3.09
C LYS A 334 -40.50 -9.13 -4.48
N ASP A 335 -39.23 -8.93 -4.87
CA ASP A 335 -38.91 -8.44 -6.21
C ASP A 335 -39.22 -9.47 -7.30
N ARG A 336 -39.01 -10.78 -7.04
CA ARG A 336 -39.47 -11.86 -7.93
C ARG A 336 -40.98 -11.91 -8.04
N GLU A 337 -41.70 -11.84 -6.92
CA GLU A 337 -43.17 -11.80 -6.91
C GLU A 337 -43.68 -10.58 -7.69
N ARG A 338 -43.06 -9.40 -7.51
CA ARG A 338 -43.39 -8.20 -8.28
C ARG A 338 -43.14 -8.38 -9.77
N ALA A 339 -42.06 -9.05 -10.18
CA ALA A 339 -41.78 -9.33 -11.58
C ALA A 339 -42.84 -10.27 -12.18
N GLN A 340 -43.23 -11.32 -11.46
CA GLN A 340 -44.30 -12.23 -11.86
C GLN A 340 -45.65 -11.50 -11.98
N LEU A 341 -46.01 -10.65 -11.01
CA LEU A 341 -47.24 -9.85 -11.08
C LEU A 341 -47.23 -8.89 -12.28
N LYS A 342 -46.08 -8.28 -12.61
CA LYS A 342 -45.95 -7.44 -13.80
C LYS A 342 -46.16 -8.24 -15.09
N GLU A 343 -45.63 -9.46 -15.17
CA GLU A 343 -45.82 -10.35 -16.32
C GLU A 343 -47.30 -10.76 -16.48
N VAL A 344 -47.96 -11.16 -15.39
CA VAL A 344 -49.40 -11.46 -15.39
C VAL A 344 -50.23 -10.24 -15.80
N LEU A 345 -49.86 -9.04 -15.33
CA LEU A 345 -50.52 -7.81 -15.71
C LEU A 345 -50.35 -7.50 -17.21
N LEU A 346 -49.16 -7.74 -17.79
CA LEU A 346 -48.92 -7.55 -19.22
C LEU A 346 -49.70 -8.56 -20.07
N THR A 347 -49.73 -9.83 -19.67
CA THR A 347 -50.51 -10.85 -20.39
C THR A 347 -52.00 -10.54 -20.32
N LEU A 348 -52.53 -10.17 -19.14
CA LEU A 348 -53.93 -9.77 -18.97
C LEU A 348 -54.27 -8.50 -19.78
N LYS A 349 -53.39 -7.49 -19.81
CA LYS A 349 -53.58 -6.33 -20.69
C LYS A 349 -53.68 -6.74 -22.15
N SER A 350 -52.81 -7.65 -22.61
CA SER A 350 -52.85 -8.14 -24.00
C SER A 350 -54.10 -8.95 -24.33
N THR A 351 -54.69 -9.67 -23.36
CA THR A 351 -55.94 -10.39 -23.58
C THR A 351 -57.13 -9.45 -23.58
N VAL A 352 -57.13 -8.43 -22.71
CA VAL A 352 -58.15 -7.37 -22.71
C VAL A 352 -58.16 -6.65 -24.06
N THR A 353 -57.01 -6.21 -24.59
CA THR A 353 -56.97 -5.54 -25.90
C THR A 353 -57.47 -6.44 -27.04
N LYS A 354 -57.14 -7.74 -27.02
CA LYS A 354 -57.65 -8.73 -28.00
C LYS A 354 -59.17 -8.94 -27.88
N LEU A 355 -59.71 -8.91 -26.67
CA LEU A 355 -61.15 -9.04 -26.44
C LEU A 355 -61.90 -7.76 -26.83
N GLU A 356 -61.32 -6.59 -26.57
CA GLU A 356 -61.83 -5.30 -27.03
C GLU A 356 -61.88 -5.23 -28.56
N GLU A 357 -60.81 -5.66 -29.24
CA GLU A 357 -60.76 -5.78 -30.71
C GLU A 357 -61.84 -6.72 -31.24
N ARG A 358 -61.95 -7.94 -30.68
CA ARG A 358 -63.02 -8.90 -31.07
C ARG A 358 -64.42 -8.35 -30.82
N THR A 359 -64.60 -7.60 -29.75
CA THR A 359 -65.88 -6.96 -29.41
C THR A 359 -66.22 -5.87 -30.43
N ALA A 360 -65.23 -5.07 -30.85
CA ALA A 360 -65.37 -4.10 -31.93
C ALA A 360 -65.73 -4.78 -33.26
N ASP A 361 -65.06 -5.89 -33.61
CA ASP A 361 -65.35 -6.69 -34.80
C ASP A 361 -66.77 -7.26 -34.80
N LEU A 362 -67.19 -7.85 -33.67
CA LEU A 362 -68.54 -8.40 -33.51
C LEU A 362 -69.60 -7.31 -33.57
N LYS A 363 -69.35 -6.15 -32.97
CA LYS A 363 -70.26 -5.00 -33.04
C LYS A 363 -70.46 -4.54 -34.49
N LEU A 364 -69.38 -4.49 -35.27
CA LEU A 364 -69.45 -4.16 -36.70
C LEU A 364 -70.24 -5.21 -37.48
N LYS A 365 -70.00 -6.51 -37.24
CA LYS A 365 -70.80 -7.59 -37.85
C LYS A 365 -72.28 -7.49 -37.48
N VAL A 366 -72.61 -7.29 -36.21
CA VAL A 366 -74.02 -7.14 -35.78
C VAL A 366 -74.66 -5.94 -36.46
N GLN A 367 -73.94 -4.83 -36.60
CA GLN A 367 -74.41 -3.67 -37.35
C GLN A 367 -74.68 -4.02 -38.84
N ASP A 368 -73.81 -4.80 -39.48
CA ASP A 368 -73.99 -5.24 -40.87
C ASP A 368 -75.16 -6.25 -41.04
N PHE A 369 -75.35 -7.16 -40.07
CA PHE A 369 -76.42 -8.17 -40.09
C PHE A 369 -77.78 -7.64 -39.63
N SER A 370 -77.82 -6.60 -38.81
CA SER A 370 -79.04 -5.91 -38.35
C SER A 370 -79.65 -5.01 -39.43
N SER A 371 -79.54 -5.38 -40.71
CA SER A 371 -80.42 -4.82 -41.73
C SER A 371 -81.81 -5.43 -41.53
N GLU A 372 -82.76 -4.60 -41.08
CA GLU A 372 -84.15 -4.99 -40.74
C GLU A 372 -84.87 -5.81 -41.82
N HIS A 373 -84.40 -5.78 -43.06
CA HIS A 373 -85.06 -6.40 -44.20
C HIS A 373 -84.86 -7.93 -44.31
N ARG A 374 -83.91 -8.55 -43.61
CA ARG A 374 -83.64 -10.00 -43.75
C ARG A 374 -84.42 -10.90 -42.79
N ALA A 375 -84.69 -10.43 -41.57
CA ALA A 375 -85.43 -11.20 -40.57
C ALA A 375 -86.90 -11.40 -41.01
N ASP A 376 -87.56 -10.33 -41.46
CA ASP A 376 -88.95 -10.35 -41.92
C ASP A 376 -89.20 -11.30 -43.09
N VAL A 377 -88.21 -11.50 -43.97
CA VAL A 377 -88.31 -12.40 -45.11
C VAL A 377 -88.21 -13.86 -44.67
N GLN A 378 -87.33 -14.17 -43.72
CA GLN A 378 -87.15 -15.52 -43.18
C GLN A 378 -88.36 -15.97 -42.37
N ASP A 379 -88.94 -15.09 -41.55
CA ASP A 379 -90.13 -15.40 -40.75
C ASP A 379 -91.36 -15.68 -41.62
N LYS A 380 -91.55 -14.92 -42.70
CA LYS A 380 -92.61 -15.19 -43.70
C LYS A 380 -92.42 -16.55 -44.37
N MET A 381 -91.18 -16.94 -44.66
CA MET A 381 -90.86 -18.23 -45.28
C MET A 381 -91.15 -19.40 -44.33
N LEU A 382 -90.77 -19.30 -43.06
CA LEU A 382 -91.06 -20.30 -42.03
C LEU A 382 -92.57 -20.45 -41.80
N ALA A 383 -93.32 -19.35 -41.78
CA ALA A 383 -94.77 -19.38 -41.69
C ALA A 383 -95.42 -20.10 -42.89
N SER A 384 -94.92 -19.87 -44.11
CA SER A 384 -95.38 -20.55 -45.33
C SER A 384 -95.12 -22.07 -45.28
N LEU A 385 -93.91 -22.47 -44.87
CA LEU A 385 -93.56 -23.88 -44.71
C LEU A 385 -94.45 -24.57 -43.67
N ARG A 386 -94.66 -23.93 -42.51
CA ARG A 386 -95.56 -24.43 -41.46
C ARG A 386 -96.98 -24.65 -41.96
N LYS A 387 -97.49 -23.77 -42.83
CA LYS A 387 -98.79 -23.93 -43.48
C LYS A 387 -98.82 -25.17 -44.38
N LYS A 388 -97.80 -25.33 -45.24
CA LYS A 388 -97.70 -26.48 -46.16
C LYS A 388 -97.62 -27.82 -45.42
N VAL A 389 -96.80 -27.90 -44.37
CA VAL A 389 -96.66 -29.10 -43.55
C VAL A 389 -97.99 -29.47 -42.87
N ARG A 390 -98.74 -28.47 -42.39
CA ARG A 390 -100.07 -28.68 -41.82
C ARG A 390 -101.07 -29.22 -42.84
N GLU A 391 -101.05 -28.71 -44.07
CA GLU A 391 -101.88 -29.21 -45.16
C GLU A 391 -101.62 -30.70 -45.41
N VAL A 392 -100.36 -31.11 -45.52
CA VAL A 392 -99.98 -32.51 -45.75
C VAL A 392 -100.38 -33.41 -44.58
N TYR A 393 -100.12 -32.98 -43.34
CA TYR A 393 -100.52 -33.71 -42.15
C TYR A 393 -102.04 -33.98 -42.12
N GLY A 394 -102.83 -32.94 -42.44
CA GLY A 394 -104.29 -33.00 -42.51
C GLY A 394 -104.81 -34.07 -43.48
N HIS A 395 -104.18 -34.20 -44.64
CA HIS A 395 -104.58 -35.18 -45.66
C HIS A 395 -104.16 -36.61 -45.32
N CYS A 396 -103.00 -36.81 -44.69
CA CYS A 396 -102.43 -38.14 -44.49
C CYS A 396 -102.87 -38.83 -43.18
N ILE A 397 -103.16 -38.07 -42.12
CA ILE A 397 -103.39 -38.60 -40.77
C ILE A 397 -104.73 -38.14 -40.19
N GLY A 398 -105.16 -36.91 -40.47
CA GLY A 398 -106.41 -36.31 -39.97
C GLY A 398 -106.20 -34.89 -39.40
N GLU A 399 -107.24 -34.31 -38.77
CA GLU A 399 -107.15 -32.95 -38.20
C GLU A 399 -106.06 -32.84 -37.11
N SER A 400 -105.22 -31.82 -37.25
CA SER A 400 -104.13 -31.53 -36.31
C SER A 400 -104.70 -30.95 -35.02
N ARG A 401 -104.26 -31.45 -33.84
CA ARG A 401 -104.53 -30.79 -32.56
C ARG A 401 -103.89 -29.40 -32.58
N GLU A 402 -104.66 -28.37 -32.28
CA GLU A 402 -104.15 -27.00 -32.15
C GLU A 402 -103.05 -26.96 -31.07
N GLY A 403 -101.80 -26.84 -31.51
CA GLY A 403 -100.62 -26.86 -30.64
C GLY A 403 -99.42 -27.65 -31.17
N MET A 404 -99.61 -28.55 -32.14
CA MET A 404 -98.49 -29.35 -32.68
C MET A 404 -97.40 -28.46 -33.32
N GLU A 405 -96.15 -28.75 -33.00
CA GLU A 405 -94.99 -28.12 -33.64
C GLU A 405 -94.84 -28.64 -35.08
N THR A 406 -94.24 -27.84 -35.98
CA THR A 406 -93.99 -28.26 -37.37
C THR A 406 -93.17 -29.55 -37.45
N VAL A 407 -92.22 -29.72 -36.54
CA VAL A 407 -91.35 -30.90 -36.47
C VAL A 407 -92.16 -32.13 -36.05
N GLU A 408 -93.06 -31.98 -35.07
CA GLU A 408 -93.95 -33.04 -34.61
C GLU A 408 -94.93 -33.49 -35.72
N MET A 409 -95.47 -32.55 -36.50
CA MET A 409 -96.30 -32.88 -37.67
C MET A 409 -95.54 -33.69 -38.72
N LEU A 410 -94.29 -33.32 -39.02
CA LEU A 410 -93.45 -34.06 -39.97
C LEU A 410 -93.13 -35.47 -39.47
N ALA A 411 -92.75 -35.63 -38.21
CA ALA A 411 -92.44 -36.93 -37.61
C ALA A 411 -93.64 -37.88 -37.66
N ALA A 412 -94.85 -37.36 -37.46
CA ALA A 412 -96.07 -38.15 -37.56
C ALA A 412 -96.39 -38.56 -39.02
N ILE A 413 -96.22 -37.65 -39.99
CA ILE A 413 -96.35 -37.98 -41.43
C ILE A 413 -95.38 -39.10 -41.80
N GLU A 414 -94.13 -38.99 -41.36
CA GLU A 414 -93.09 -39.99 -41.58
C GLU A 414 -93.48 -41.36 -40.99
N LYS A 415 -93.94 -41.38 -39.73
CA LYS A 415 -94.45 -42.62 -39.11
C LYS A 415 -95.58 -43.25 -39.92
N LYS A 416 -96.52 -42.45 -40.42
CA LYS A 416 -97.64 -42.98 -41.22
C LYS A 416 -97.18 -43.54 -42.56
N LEU A 417 -96.21 -42.90 -43.19
CA LEU A 417 -95.60 -43.39 -44.42
C LEU A 417 -94.94 -44.75 -44.19
N ILE A 418 -94.17 -44.88 -43.11
CA ILE A 418 -93.51 -46.14 -42.73
C ILE A 418 -94.54 -47.26 -42.50
N GLU A 419 -95.62 -47.00 -41.75
CA GLU A 419 -96.69 -47.98 -41.53
C GLU A 419 -97.33 -48.47 -42.84
N LEU A 420 -97.55 -47.57 -43.82
CA LEU A 420 -98.12 -47.94 -45.11
C LEU A 420 -97.18 -48.80 -45.94
N LEU A 421 -95.87 -48.52 -45.88
CA LEU A 421 -94.84 -49.33 -46.54
C LEU A 421 -94.74 -50.73 -45.91
N ASP A 422 -94.73 -50.84 -44.58
CA ASP A 422 -94.73 -52.13 -43.88
C ASP A 422 -95.95 -53.00 -44.22
N ASN A 423 -97.12 -52.37 -44.36
CA ASN A 423 -98.35 -53.06 -44.76
C ASN A 423 -98.27 -53.58 -46.20
N LEU A 424 -97.57 -52.88 -47.09
CA LEU A 424 -97.33 -53.31 -48.46
C LEU A 424 -96.40 -54.54 -48.50
N GLU A 425 -95.38 -54.57 -47.66
CA GLU A 425 -94.41 -55.67 -47.59
C GLU A 425 -94.99 -56.93 -46.90
N ARG A 426 -95.87 -56.75 -45.91
CA ARG A 426 -96.53 -57.86 -45.18
C ARG A 426 -97.60 -58.61 -45.97
N ILE A 427 -97.92 -58.20 -47.20
CA ILE A 427 -98.92 -58.89 -48.03
C ILE A 427 -98.46 -60.34 -48.26
N PRO A 428 -99.19 -61.37 -47.78
CA PRO A 428 -98.72 -62.74 -47.85
C PRO A 428 -98.49 -63.18 -49.30
N PRO A 429 -97.35 -63.82 -49.62
CA PRO A 429 -97.04 -64.28 -50.97
C PRO A 429 -98.08 -65.30 -51.48
N ALA A 430 -98.79 -65.98 -50.57
CA ALA A 430 -99.94 -66.82 -50.90
C ALA A 430 -101.11 -66.02 -51.52
N LYS A 431 -101.46 -64.86 -50.95
CA LYS A 431 -102.51 -63.98 -51.51
C LYS A 431 -102.08 -63.39 -52.85
N ILE A 432 -100.81 -63.02 -52.99
CA ILE A 432 -100.26 -62.54 -54.26
C ILE A 432 -100.33 -63.64 -55.32
N ALA A 433 -99.92 -64.87 -54.99
CA ALA A 433 -100.01 -66.02 -55.88
C ALA A 433 -101.46 -66.40 -56.23
N GLU A 434 -102.42 -66.24 -55.33
CA GLU A 434 -103.85 -66.41 -55.59
C GLU A 434 -104.38 -65.36 -56.57
N ILE A 435 -104.05 -64.07 -56.36
CA ILE A 435 -104.42 -62.97 -57.25
C ILE A 435 -103.78 -63.14 -58.62
N GLU A 436 -102.50 -63.52 -58.69
CA GLU A 436 -101.82 -63.83 -59.95
C GLU A 436 -102.44 -65.04 -60.66
N LYS A 437 -102.77 -66.11 -59.93
CA LYS A 437 -103.45 -67.29 -60.49
C LYS A 437 -104.84 -66.92 -60.99
N ALA A 438 -105.60 -66.11 -60.27
CA ALA A 438 -106.90 -65.61 -60.69
C ALA A 438 -106.79 -64.77 -61.96
N LYS A 439 -105.85 -63.83 -62.01
CA LYS A 439 -105.59 -62.99 -63.20
C LYS A 439 -105.09 -63.80 -64.39
N LYS A 440 -104.19 -64.77 -64.17
CA LYS A 440 -103.73 -65.72 -65.22
C LYS A 440 -104.86 -66.63 -65.70
N ARG A 441 -105.79 -67.06 -64.83
CA ARG A 441 -106.99 -67.82 -65.21
C ARG A 441 -107.94 -66.96 -66.03
N GLU A 442 -108.22 -65.72 -65.60
CA GLU A 442 -109.06 -64.77 -66.34
C GLU A 442 -108.47 -64.49 -67.73
N GLN A 443 -107.16 -64.23 -67.83
CA GLN A 443 -106.49 -64.02 -69.11
C GLN A 443 -106.57 -65.25 -70.02
N ARG A 444 -106.40 -66.47 -69.47
CA ARG A 444 -106.56 -67.71 -70.25
C ARG A 444 -108.00 -67.93 -70.70
N MET A 445 -108.99 -67.58 -69.87
CA MET A 445 -110.41 -67.65 -70.24
C MET A 445 -110.74 -66.65 -71.34
N ARG A 446 -110.34 -65.38 -71.19
CA ARG A 446 -110.52 -64.37 -72.25
C ARG A 446 -109.88 -64.78 -73.56
N LEU A 447 -108.65 -65.33 -73.54
CA LEU A 447 -107.98 -65.79 -74.76
C LEU A 447 -108.71 -66.98 -75.42
N ARG A 448 -109.30 -67.89 -74.62
CA ARG A 448 -110.08 -69.02 -75.15
C ARG A 448 -111.41 -68.58 -75.73
N GLU A 449 -112.13 -67.71 -75.02
CA GLU A 449 -113.38 -67.10 -75.48
C GLU A 449 -113.16 -66.33 -76.78
N GLU A 450 -112.09 -65.53 -76.86
CA GLU A 450 -111.72 -64.80 -78.07
C GLU A 450 -111.39 -65.73 -79.24
N LYS A 451 -110.67 -66.84 -78.99
CA LYS A 451 -110.37 -67.85 -80.03
C LYS A 451 -111.62 -68.62 -80.49
N GLU A 452 -112.53 -68.94 -79.59
CA GLU A 452 -113.81 -69.59 -79.91
C GLU A 452 -114.73 -68.64 -80.69
N GLN A 453 -114.78 -67.36 -80.30
CA GLN A 453 -115.50 -66.31 -81.03
C GLN A 453 -114.93 -66.13 -82.44
N GLN A 454 -113.59 -66.09 -82.60
CA GLN A 454 -112.95 -66.04 -83.93
C GLN A 454 -113.29 -67.27 -84.78
N GLN A 455 -113.34 -68.48 -84.20
CA GLN A 455 -113.77 -69.67 -84.94
C GLN A 455 -115.24 -69.62 -85.34
N LYS A 456 -116.14 -69.16 -84.45
CA LYS A 456 -117.56 -68.97 -84.75
C LYS A 456 -117.76 -67.94 -85.87
N GLN A 457 -117.07 -66.80 -85.80
CA GLN A 457 -117.11 -65.78 -86.86
C GLN A 457 -116.60 -66.33 -88.19
N LEU A 458 -115.51 -67.10 -88.20
CA LEU A 458 -115.03 -67.75 -89.43
C LEU A 458 -116.01 -68.80 -89.97
N GLN A 459 -116.71 -69.53 -89.11
CA GLN A 459 -117.75 -70.48 -89.53
C GLN A 459 -118.98 -69.77 -90.06
N GLU A 460 -119.43 -68.71 -89.39
CA GLU A 460 -120.56 -67.88 -89.79
C GLU A 460 -120.26 -67.12 -91.08
N GLU A 461 -119.07 -66.55 -91.25
CA GLU A 461 -118.63 -65.90 -92.49
C GLU A 461 -118.55 -66.90 -93.66
N LYS A 462 -118.11 -68.14 -93.41
CA LYS A 462 -118.15 -69.21 -94.42
C LYS A 462 -119.58 -69.58 -94.79
N LEU A 463 -120.48 -69.66 -93.81
CA LEU A 463 -121.89 -69.95 -94.02
C LEU A 463 -122.60 -68.80 -94.77
N GLN A 464 -122.34 -67.56 -94.39
CA GLN A 464 -122.84 -66.35 -95.05
C GLN A 464 -122.31 -66.25 -96.48
N ARG A 465 -121.01 -66.46 -96.72
CA ARG A 465 -120.47 -66.53 -98.10
C ARG A 465 -121.07 -67.67 -98.92
N ALA A 466 -121.41 -68.80 -98.31
CA ALA A 466 -122.09 -69.89 -98.99
C ALA A 466 -123.54 -69.51 -99.35
N LEU A 467 -124.26 -68.86 -98.43
CA LEU A 467 -125.60 -68.32 -98.65
C LEU A 467 -125.62 -67.20 -99.70
N GLU A 468 -124.70 -66.24 -99.63
CA GLU A 468 -124.52 -65.19 -100.63
C GLU A 468 -124.19 -65.78 -102.00
N ARG A 469 -123.37 -66.84 -102.08
CA ARG A 469 -123.13 -67.55 -103.37
C ARG A 469 -124.37 -68.28 -103.88
N ALA A 470 -125.21 -68.82 -103.01
CA ALA A 470 -126.45 -69.48 -103.40
C ALA A 470 -127.54 -68.46 -103.83
N GLN A 471 -127.56 -67.27 -103.23
CA GLN A 471 -128.51 -66.19 -103.53
C GLN A 471 -128.03 -65.23 -104.61
N ALA A 472 -126.73 -65.20 -104.92
CA ALA A 472 -126.18 -64.33 -105.94
C ALA A 472 -126.66 -64.76 -107.33
N LEU A 473 -127.50 -63.91 -107.91
CA LEU A 473 -127.91 -63.99 -109.30
C LEU A 473 -126.67 -63.97 -110.20
N THR A 474 -126.56 -64.97 -111.07
CA THR A 474 -125.48 -65.10 -112.04
C THR A 474 -125.51 -63.94 -113.04
N GLN A 475 -124.67 -62.93 -112.82
CA GLN A 475 -124.54 -61.82 -113.76
C GLN A 475 -123.70 -62.24 -114.98
N LYS A 476 -124.37 -62.29 -116.13
CA LYS A 476 -123.72 -62.41 -117.45
C LYS A 476 -123.04 -61.09 -117.79
N LYS A 477 -121.71 -61.10 -117.96
CA LYS A 477 -120.97 -59.92 -118.44
C LYS A 477 -121.05 -59.86 -119.96
N THR A 478 -121.73 -58.84 -120.47
CA THR A 478 -121.64 -58.40 -121.87
C THR A 478 -120.41 -57.48 -122.02
N GLY A 479 -119.51 -57.81 -122.95
CA GLY A 479 -118.36 -56.98 -123.31
C GLY A 479 -117.00 -57.60 -123.01
N ARG A 480 -116.08 -57.50 -123.98
CA ARG A 480 -114.72 -58.09 -123.95
C ARG A 480 -113.89 -57.43 -122.84
N ARG A 481 -113.53 -58.20 -121.81
CA ARG A 481 -112.70 -57.73 -120.70
C ARG A 481 -111.28 -57.43 -121.17
N LEU A 482 -110.88 -56.17 -121.02
CA LEU A 482 -109.55 -55.67 -121.34
C LEU A 482 -108.53 -56.30 -120.38
N MET A 483 -107.54 -57.02 -120.95
CA MET A 483 -106.45 -57.65 -120.22
C MET A 483 -105.34 -56.62 -120.00
N PHE A 484 -105.18 -56.13 -118.77
CA PHE A 484 -103.98 -55.38 -118.41
C PHE A 484 -102.83 -56.34 -118.12
N ARG A 485 -101.78 -56.20 -118.95
CA ARG A 485 -100.55 -56.98 -118.94
C ARG A 485 -99.54 -56.32 -118.00
N SER A 486 -99.08 -57.11 -117.03
CA SER A 486 -97.95 -56.96 -116.11
C SER A 486 -97.67 -55.56 -115.55
N SER A 487 -97.89 -55.40 -114.24
CA SER A 487 -97.11 -54.45 -113.45
C SER A 487 -96.05 -55.19 -112.61
N PRO A 488 -94.86 -54.61 -112.44
CA PRO A 488 -93.66 -55.26 -111.88
C PRO A 488 -93.64 -55.28 -110.34
N PRO A 489 -92.77 -56.10 -109.71
CA PRO A 489 -92.71 -56.25 -108.24
C PRO A 489 -92.14 -55.00 -107.54
N ALA A 490 -92.87 -54.45 -106.55
CA ALA A 490 -92.38 -53.37 -105.69
C ALA A 490 -91.36 -53.90 -104.66
N ARG A 491 -90.27 -53.14 -104.51
CA ARG A 491 -89.08 -53.40 -103.68
C ARG A 491 -89.41 -53.64 -102.21
N LYS A 492 -88.65 -54.54 -101.58
CA LYS A 492 -88.52 -54.64 -100.11
C LYS A 492 -87.92 -53.33 -99.58
N GLU A 493 -88.71 -52.51 -98.89
CA GLU A 493 -88.16 -51.46 -98.05
C GLU A 493 -87.57 -52.08 -96.78
N LYS A 494 -86.34 -51.68 -96.45
CA LYS A 494 -85.75 -51.94 -95.13
C LYS A 494 -86.69 -51.33 -94.09
N LYS A 495 -87.19 -52.15 -93.16
CA LYS A 495 -87.89 -51.66 -91.97
C LYS A 495 -86.98 -50.62 -91.30
N LYS A 496 -87.43 -49.36 -91.30
CA LYS A 496 -86.87 -48.33 -90.43
C LYS A 496 -86.97 -48.86 -89.00
N HIS A 497 -85.86 -48.75 -88.29
CA HIS A 497 -85.76 -49.00 -86.85
C HIS A 497 -86.94 -48.32 -86.15
N SER A 498 -87.70 -49.08 -85.35
CA SER A 498 -88.84 -48.53 -84.61
C SER A 498 -88.34 -47.50 -83.59
N GLN A 499 -89.10 -46.44 -83.41
CA GLN A 499 -88.90 -45.40 -82.38
C GLN A 499 -88.68 -46.03 -80.98
N GLU A 500 -89.25 -47.21 -80.72
CA GLU A 500 -89.06 -47.99 -79.48
C GLU A 500 -87.61 -48.43 -79.21
N GLN A 501 -86.78 -48.59 -80.24
CA GLN A 501 -85.38 -48.96 -80.05
C GLN A 501 -84.48 -47.75 -79.77
N SER A 502 -84.81 -46.56 -80.30
CA SER A 502 -84.11 -45.33 -79.93
C SER A 502 -84.41 -44.85 -78.51
N ASP A 503 -85.58 -45.23 -77.98
CA ASP A 503 -85.95 -44.90 -76.61
C ASP A 503 -85.28 -45.85 -75.60
N LYS A 504 -85.09 -47.13 -75.97
CA LYS A 504 -84.29 -48.10 -75.19
C LYS A 504 -82.80 -47.75 -75.12
N GLU A 505 -82.19 -47.29 -76.20
CA GLU A 505 -80.79 -46.87 -76.18
C GLU A 505 -80.57 -45.64 -75.29
N LYS A 506 -81.55 -44.72 -75.21
CA LYS A 506 -81.50 -43.57 -74.30
C LYS A 506 -81.66 -43.96 -72.83
N GLU A 507 -82.51 -44.94 -72.53
CA GLU A 507 -82.64 -45.53 -71.20
C GLU A 507 -81.35 -46.23 -70.75
N GLU A 508 -80.69 -46.98 -71.63
CA GLU A 508 -79.42 -47.65 -71.33
C GLU A 508 -78.27 -46.65 -71.08
N ILE A 509 -78.21 -45.53 -71.81
CA ILE A 509 -77.18 -44.50 -71.60
C ILE A 509 -77.34 -43.81 -70.24
N LEU A 510 -78.58 -43.53 -69.81
CA LEU A 510 -78.85 -42.93 -68.49
C LEU A 510 -78.54 -43.91 -67.34
N TYR A 511 -78.72 -45.21 -67.55
CA TYR A 511 -78.46 -46.23 -66.53
C TYR A 511 -76.96 -46.52 -66.31
N TYR A 512 -76.11 -46.32 -67.33
CA TYR A 512 -74.68 -46.63 -67.23
C TYR A 512 -73.75 -45.41 -67.07
N PHE A 513 -74.23 -44.18 -67.33
CA PHE A 513 -73.39 -42.97 -67.34
C PHE A 513 -73.95 -41.79 -66.52
N THR A 514 -74.86 -42.07 -65.59
CA THR A 514 -75.20 -41.20 -64.44
C THR A 514 -74.98 -41.99 -63.17
#